data_AF-A0A9P5N9P5-F1
#
_entry.id   AF-A0A9P5N9P5-F1
#
_cell.length_a   1.000
_cell.length_b   1.000
_cell.length_c   1.000
_cell.angle_alpha   90.00
_cell.angle_beta   90.00
_cell.angle_gamma   90.00
#
_symmetry.space_group_name_H-M   'P 1'
#
loop_
_entity.id
_entity.type
_entity.pdbx_description
1 polymer ?
#
loop_
_entity_poly.entity_id
_entity_poly.type
_entity_poly.pdbx_seq_one_letter_code
_entity_poly.pdbx_strand_id
1 'polypeptide(L)'
;MPICFCKTAGCLDHGGIDRVSGEPKGCKVDYRTYEKHAMYEDRARRFEDAQKCTPEGDDYSDETLPDNDTLHEHSGTSTCKSQTVRSQRDCKQKKARSPSPHASPRPTTQEVRIVSLLSILRDKVDKFGKEVSSQLDRLEPPSFSGPPPPFPLISSFEELQSFKDRLHSITLRGQNSVTLQQDISKTLHLIEESLEGGEKQWNQELEKIRKEQSPQQGIAFDTG
;
A
#
# COMPACT_ATOMS: atom_id res chain seq x y z
N MET A 1 20.44 14.81 -18.13
CA MET A 1 19.09 15.42 -18.14
C MET A 1 18.14 14.42 -18.79
N PRO A 2 17.11 13.94 -18.08
CA PRO A 2 16.12 13.00 -18.62
C PRO A 2 15.34 13.60 -19.80
N ILE A 3 14.79 12.73 -20.66
CA ILE A 3 14.02 13.11 -21.84
C ILE A 3 12.53 12.85 -21.56
N CYS A 4 11.66 13.87 -21.67
CA CYS A 4 10.19 13.74 -21.57
C CYS A 4 9.54 13.79 -22.95
N PHE A 5 8.50 12.99 -23.15
CA PHE A 5 7.68 12.95 -24.38
C PHE A 5 6.23 13.43 -24.14
N CYS A 6 5.99 13.98 -22.96
CA CYS A 6 4.71 14.44 -22.45
C CYS A 6 4.17 15.67 -23.20
N LYS A 7 2.85 15.72 -23.43
CA LYS A 7 2.15 16.86 -24.11
C LYS A 7 1.64 17.95 -23.15
N THR A 8 2.00 17.89 -21.88
CA THR A 8 1.51 18.79 -20.82
C THR A 8 2.12 20.19 -20.89
N ALA A 9 1.33 21.21 -20.51
CA ALA A 9 1.75 22.60 -20.46
C ALA A 9 2.95 22.78 -19.50
N GLY A 10 4.10 23.20 -20.05
CA GLY A 10 5.38 23.27 -19.35
C GLY A 10 6.53 22.63 -20.13
N CYS A 11 6.23 21.66 -20.99
CA CYS A 11 7.13 21.21 -22.06
C CYS A 11 6.86 22.04 -23.32
N LEU A 12 7.25 23.32 -23.29
CA LEU A 12 7.13 24.22 -24.45
C LEU A 12 8.24 23.91 -25.45
N ASP A 13 8.04 22.88 -26.28
CA ASP A 13 8.02 23.06 -27.73
C ASP A 13 7.40 21.81 -28.37
N HIS A 14 6.50 22.08 -29.31
CA HIS A 14 5.48 21.18 -29.81
C HIS A 14 5.98 19.79 -30.21
N GLY A 15 5.17 18.77 -29.85
CA GLY A 15 5.28 17.36 -30.24
C GLY A 15 5.50 17.15 -31.73
N GLY A 16 6.76 17.32 -32.14
CA GLY A 16 7.24 17.11 -33.48
C GLY A 16 7.72 15.69 -33.65
N ILE A 17 7.19 15.01 -34.66
CA ILE A 17 7.82 13.81 -35.20
C ILE A 17 9.04 14.29 -35.99
N ASP A 18 10.21 13.68 -35.76
CA ASP A 18 11.35 13.92 -36.65
C ASP A 18 10.98 13.41 -38.05
N ARG A 19 10.94 14.31 -39.03
CA ARG A 19 10.51 13.99 -40.41
C ARG A 19 11.43 12.99 -41.10
N VAL A 20 12.66 12.82 -40.62
CA VAL A 20 13.63 11.88 -41.21
C VAL A 20 13.49 10.49 -40.62
N SER A 21 13.32 10.36 -39.30
CA SER A 21 13.23 9.06 -38.62
C SER A 21 11.82 8.58 -38.34
N GLY A 22 10.82 9.46 -38.36
CA GLY A 22 9.45 9.14 -37.95
C GLY A 22 9.27 9.00 -36.43
N GLU A 23 10.30 9.30 -35.63
CA GLU A 23 10.26 9.12 -34.17
C GLU A 23 9.79 10.39 -33.42
N PRO A 24 9.17 10.23 -32.23
CA PRO A 24 8.79 11.36 -31.39
C PRO A 24 10.02 12.12 -30.89
N LYS A 25 10.09 13.45 -31.07
CA LYS A 25 11.12 14.27 -30.44
C LYS A 25 10.81 14.49 -28.96
N GLY A 26 11.60 13.89 -28.09
CA GLY A 26 11.55 14.15 -26.65
C GLY A 26 12.39 15.37 -26.25
N CYS A 27 11.96 16.08 -25.21
CA CYS A 27 12.66 17.24 -24.66
C CYS A 27 13.52 16.85 -23.46
N LYS A 28 14.76 17.36 -23.40
CA LYS A 28 15.59 17.26 -22.19
C LYS A 28 15.00 18.18 -21.13
N VAL A 29 14.53 17.60 -20.03
CA VAL A 29 13.97 18.32 -18.89
C VAL A 29 14.86 18.12 -17.67
N ASP A 30 14.72 19.01 -16.68
CA ASP A 30 15.31 18.75 -15.37
C ASP A 30 14.60 17.58 -14.66
N TYR A 31 15.26 17.03 -13.64
CA TYR A 31 14.78 15.83 -12.96
C TYR A 31 13.46 16.05 -12.19
N ARG A 32 13.23 17.25 -11.62
CA ARG A 32 11.99 17.55 -10.90
C ARG A 32 10.80 17.64 -11.86
N THR A 33 11.01 18.21 -13.03
CA THR A 33 10.02 18.30 -14.10
C THR A 33 9.70 16.90 -14.65
N TYR A 34 10.71 16.06 -14.83
CA TYR A 34 10.52 14.65 -15.22
C TYR A 34 9.67 13.86 -14.22
N GLU A 35 9.96 13.96 -12.91
CA GLU A 35 9.19 13.25 -11.87
C GLU A 35 7.73 13.69 -11.83
N LYS A 36 7.47 15.01 -11.93
CA LYS A 36 6.09 15.51 -11.98
C LYS A 36 5.34 14.93 -13.18
N HIS A 37 5.94 14.93 -14.36
CA HIS A 37 5.28 14.46 -15.57
C HIS A 37 5.08 12.94 -15.60
N ALA A 38 6.05 12.16 -15.10
CA ALA A 38 5.90 10.71 -14.96
C ALA A 38 4.69 10.34 -14.07
N MET A 39 4.47 11.09 -12.99
CA MET A 39 3.29 10.88 -12.13
C MET A 39 1.96 11.24 -12.81
N TYR A 40 1.94 12.24 -13.69
CA TYR A 40 0.74 12.60 -14.45
C TYR A 40 0.41 11.57 -15.56
N GLU A 41 1.42 11.07 -16.28
CA GLU A 41 1.23 10.05 -17.32
C GLU A 41 0.74 8.72 -16.73
N ASP A 42 1.30 8.28 -15.60
CA ASP A 42 0.82 7.07 -14.90
C ASP A 42 -0.62 7.23 -14.41
N ARG A 43 -1.01 8.42 -13.97
CA ARG A 43 -2.37 8.71 -13.54
C ARG A 43 -3.36 8.72 -14.71
N ALA A 44 -2.97 9.29 -15.85
CA ALA A 44 -3.80 9.30 -17.05
C ALA A 44 -3.99 7.88 -17.62
N ARG A 45 -2.91 7.08 -17.66
CA ARG A 45 -2.96 5.70 -18.16
C ARG A 45 -3.85 4.81 -17.29
N ARG A 46 -3.77 4.96 -15.96
CA ARG A 46 -4.68 4.27 -15.03
C ARG A 46 -6.15 4.67 -15.21
N PHE A 47 -6.43 5.90 -15.62
CA PHE A 47 -7.79 6.36 -15.89
C PHE A 47 -8.34 5.79 -17.20
N GLU A 48 -7.52 5.70 -18.25
CA GLU A 48 -7.88 5.04 -19.52
C GLU A 48 -8.09 3.54 -19.37
N ASP A 49 -7.23 2.86 -18.59
CA ASP A 49 -7.38 1.44 -18.31
C ASP A 49 -8.64 1.16 -17.47
N ALA A 50 -8.96 2.04 -16.51
CA ALA A 50 -10.20 1.94 -15.73
C ALA A 50 -11.47 2.15 -16.58
N GLN A 51 -11.42 3.00 -17.62
CA GLN A 51 -12.54 3.16 -18.55
C GLN A 51 -12.74 1.97 -19.49
N LYS A 52 -11.70 1.16 -19.74
CA LYS A 52 -11.80 -0.05 -20.57
C LYS A 52 -12.28 -1.28 -19.79
N CYS A 53 -12.28 -1.22 -18.46
CA CYS A 53 -12.74 -2.30 -17.59
C CYS A 53 -14.16 -2.08 -17.04
N THR A 54 -15.08 -1.50 -17.84
CA THR A 54 -16.52 -1.64 -17.56
C THR A 54 -16.99 -3.01 -18.08
N PRO A 55 -17.43 -3.94 -17.21
CA PRO A 55 -18.00 -5.19 -17.67
C PRO A 55 -19.31 -4.90 -18.41
N GLU A 56 -19.35 -5.22 -19.70
CA GLU A 56 -20.62 -5.41 -20.40
C GLU A 56 -21.36 -6.55 -19.70
N GLY A 57 -22.63 -6.31 -19.39
CA GLY A 57 -23.43 -7.19 -18.54
C GLY A 57 -23.64 -8.55 -19.17
N ASP A 58 -23.18 -9.59 -18.49
CA ASP A 58 -23.52 -10.96 -18.79
C ASP A 58 -24.74 -11.38 -17.96
N ASP A 59 -25.75 -11.77 -18.72
CA ASP A 59 -27.08 -12.25 -18.39
C ASP A 59 -27.01 -13.47 -17.44
N TYR A 60 -27.58 -13.33 -16.24
CA TYR A 60 -27.65 -14.39 -15.23
C TYR A 60 -28.81 -15.33 -15.59
N SER A 61 -28.50 -16.46 -16.22
CA SER A 61 -29.41 -17.61 -16.26
C SER A 61 -29.04 -18.60 -15.17
N ASP A 62 -30.05 -18.83 -14.34
CA ASP A 62 -30.28 -19.82 -13.29
C ASP A 62 -29.89 -21.27 -13.66
N GLU A 63 -29.92 -22.13 -12.63
CA GLU A 63 -29.97 -23.61 -12.63
C GLU A 63 -28.73 -24.37 -12.09
N THR A 64 -28.91 -24.82 -10.84
CA THR A 64 -28.83 -26.26 -10.43
C THR A 64 -27.60 -26.77 -9.68
N LEU A 65 -27.85 -27.05 -8.39
CA LEU A 65 -27.16 -27.94 -7.43
C LEU A 65 -27.02 -29.38 -7.96
N PRO A 66 -25.99 -30.14 -7.53
CA PRO A 66 -26.29 -31.12 -6.48
C PRO A 66 -25.17 -31.39 -5.46
N ASP A 67 -25.63 -31.90 -4.31
CA ASP A 67 -24.90 -32.59 -3.26
C ASP A 67 -24.06 -33.78 -3.75
N ASN A 68 -22.94 -34.06 -3.06
CA ASN A 68 -22.61 -35.41 -2.62
C ASN A 68 -21.46 -35.43 -1.60
N ASP A 69 -21.78 -35.99 -0.43
CA ASP A 69 -20.88 -36.61 0.55
C ASP A 69 -20.01 -37.71 -0.10
N THR A 70 -18.75 -37.85 0.32
CA THR A 70 -18.08 -39.16 0.49
C THR A 70 -16.81 -39.02 1.36
N LEU A 71 -16.83 -39.72 2.50
CA LEU A 71 -15.68 -40.06 3.35
C LEU A 71 -14.77 -41.10 2.66
N HIS A 72 -13.44 -40.92 2.70
CA HIS A 72 -12.54 -42.06 2.87
C HIS A 72 -11.16 -41.68 3.43
N GLU A 73 -10.84 -42.27 4.58
CA GLU A 73 -9.49 -42.46 5.11
C GLU A 73 -8.64 -43.27 4.12
N HIS A 74 -7.35 -42.99 3.99
CA HIS A 74 -6.33 -44.03 3.84
C HIS A 74 -4.96 -43.55 4.31
N SER A 75 -4.47 -44.25 5.34
CA SER A 75 -3.08 -44.26 5.80
C SER A 75 -2.13 -44.82 4.73
N GLY A 76 -0.90 -44.30 4.66
CA GLY A 76 0.12 -44.82 3.76
C GLY A 76 1.51 -44.25 4.02
N THR A 77 2.19 -44.80 5.01
CA THR A 77 3.64 -44.66 5.22
C THR A 77 4.42 -45.29 4.07
N SER A 78 5.41 -44.59 3.51
CA SER A 78 6.42 -45.21 2.63
C SER A 78 7.79 -44.58 2.82
N THR A 79 8.69 -45.40 3.38
CA THR A 79 10.09 -45.11 3.65
C THR A 79 10.92 -45.51 2.43
N CYS A 80 11.53 -44.55 1.74
CA CYS A 80 12.50 -44.83 0.67
C CYS A 80 13.92 -44.93 1.25
N LYS A 81 14.43 -46.16 1.38
CA LYS A 81 15.87 -46.45 1.51
C LYS A 81 16.43 -46.66 0.11
N SER A 82 17.33 -45.79 -0.33
CA SER A 82 18.16 -46.06 -1.51
C SER A 82 19.60 -46.34 -1.09
N GLN A 83 20.01 -47.57 -1.40
CA GLN A 83 21.37 -48.10 -1.28
C GLN A 83 22.35 -47.28 -2.13
N THR A 84 23.48 -46.90 -1.53
CA THR A 84 24.64 -46.39 -2.26
C THR A 84 25.54 -47.57 -2.63
N VAL A 85 25.58 -47.91 -3.93
CA VAL A 85 26.53 -48.88 -4.48
C VAL A 85 27.81 -48.14 -4.89
N ARG A 86 28.92 -48.58 -4.32
CA ARG A 86 30.29 -48.26 -4.75
C ARG A 86 30.47 -48.64 -6.22
N SER A 87 30.90 -47.71 -7.05
CA SER A 87 31.68 -48.06 -8.24
C SER A 87 32.81 -47.06 -8.44
N GLN A 88 34.00 -47.55 -8.15
CA GLN A 88 35.30 -46.95 -8.34
C GLN A 88 35.63 -47.06 -9.83
N ARG A 89 35.92 -45.94 -10.49
CA ARG A 89 36.71 -45.95 -11.73
C ARG A 89 37.41 -44.61 -11.94
N ASP A 90 38.73 -44.70 -11.93
CA ASP A 90 39.70 -43.69 -12.34
C ASP A 90 39.37 -43.05 -13.68
N CYS A 91 39.23 -41.73 -13.69
CA CYS A 91 39.28 -40.91 -14.88
C CYS A 91 40.05 -39.62 -14.58
N LYS A 92 41.31 -39.62 -15.01
CA LYS A 92 42.13 -38.49 -15.49
C LYS A 92 41.67 -37.08 -15.06
N GLN A 93 42.49 -36.49 -14.19
CA GLN A 93 42.52 -35.05 -13.87
C GLN A 93 42.47 -34.18 -15.13
N LYS A 94 41.29 -33.69 -15.49
CA LYS A 94 41.15 -32.38 -16.11
C LYS A 94 40.95 -31.39 -14.98
N LYS A 95 41.80 -30.37 -14.96
CA LYS A 95 41.79 -29.22 -14.03
C LYS A 95 40.46 -28.47 -14.21
N ALA A 96 39.40 -28.96 -13.58
CA ALA A 96 38.12 -28.27 -13.50
C ALA A 96 38.31 -27.09 -12.54
N ARG A 97 38.26 -25.87 -13.08
CA ARG A 97 38.01 -24.68 -12.28
C ARG A 97 36.75 -24.95 -11.45
N SER A 98 36.89 -24.98 -10.15
CA SER A 98 35.79 -24.96 -9.21
C SER A 98 34.84 -23.81 -9.60
N PRO A 99 33.54 -24.03 -9.85
CA PRO A 99 32.60 -22.93 -9.89
C PRO A 99 32.56 -22.37 -8.46
N SER A 100 32.98 -21.11 -8.32
CA SER A 100 32.95 -20.40 -7.04
C SER A 100 31.53 -20.46 -6.47
N PRO A 101 31.29 -21.15 -5.34
CA PRO A 101 30.02 -21.04 -4.65
C PRO A 101 30.02 -19.68 -3.93
N HIS A 102 28.87 -19.00 -3.88
CA HIS A 102 28.66 -17.75 -3.14
C HIS A 102 29.11 -16.44 -3.82
N ALA A 103 28.74 -16.22 -5.08
CA ALA A 103 28.46 -14.84 -5.51
C ALA A 103 27.07 -14.49 -4.98
N SER A 104 27.01 -13.72 -3.88
CA SER A 104 25.76 -13.16 -3.38
C SER A 104 25.04 -12.44 -4.54
N PRO A 105 23.75 -12.69 -4.79
CA PRO A 105 23.05 -12.08 -5.92
C PRO A 105 23.12 -10.56 -5.77
N ARG A 106 23.81 -9.94 -6.74
CA ARG A 106 23.99 -8.49 -6.76
C ARG A 106 22.58 -7.85 -6.84
N PRO A 107 22.26 -6.86 -6.00
CA PRO A 107 20.96 -6.20 -6.05
C PRO A 107 20.70 -5.69 -7.46
N THR A 108 19.54 -6.07 -8.00
CA THR A 108 19.13 -5.56 -9.32
C THR A 108 18.86 -4.07 -9.21
N THR A 109 19.12 -3.30 -10.27
CA THR A 109 18.80 -1.85 -10.31
C THR A 109 17.35 -1.55 -9.93
N GLN A 110 16.44 -2.50 -10.18
CA GLN A 110 15.04 -2.42 -9.78
C GLN A 110 14.83 -2.54 -8.26
N GLU A 111 15.51 -3.47 -7.59
CA GLU A 111 15.42 -3.63 -6.14
C GLU A 111 15.90 -2.39 -5.39
N VAL A 112 16.99 -1.77 -5.85
CA VAL A 112 17.48 -0.50 -5.29
C VAL A 112 16.43 0.61 -5.40
N ARG A 113 15.71 0.69 -6.53
CA ARG A 113 14.61 1.66 -6.71
C ARG A 113 13.44 1.38 -5.78
N ILE A 114 13.03 0.13 -5.63
CA ILE A 114 11.93 -0.26 -4.72
C ILE A 114 12.29 0.11 -3.28
N VAL A 115 13.48 -0.25 -2.82
CA VAL A 115 13.95 0.10 -1.47
C VAL A 115 13.97 1.62 -1.28
N SER A 116 14.47 2.38 -2.27
CA SER A 116 14.45 3.84 -2.20
C SER A 116 13.03 4.43 -2.12
N LEU A 117 12.06 3.89 -2.87
CA LEU A 117 10.66 4.32 -2.82
C LEU A 117 10.05 4.04 -1.45
N LEU A 118 10.30 2.85 -0.89
CA LEU A 118 9.85 2.48 0.44
C LEU A 118 10.49 3.35 1.52
N SER A 119 11.78 3.71 1.41
CA SER A 119 12.42 4.64 2.34
C SER A 119 11.77 6.03 2.32
N ILE A 120 11.48 6.57 1.14
CA ILE A 120 10.77 7.86 1.02
C ILE A 120 9.36 7.77 1.61
N LEU A 121 8.68 6.64 1.41
CA LEU A 121 7.36 6.40 1.99
C LEU A 121 7.43 6.35 3.52
N ARG A 122 8.42 5.64 4.07
CA ARG A 122 8.68 5.57 5.52
C ARG A 122 8.85 6.96 6.12
N ASP A 123 9.71 7.80 5.55
CA ASP A 123 9.94 9.15 6.08
C ASP A 123 8.65 9.99 6.13
N LYS A 124 7.76 9.81 5.13
CA LYS A 124 6.45 10.48 5.10
C LYS A 124 5.52 9.92 6.18
N VAL A 125 5.48 8.61 6.37
CA VAL A 125 4.69 7.97 7.43
C VAL A 125 5.19 8.36 8.81
N ASP A 126 6.49 8.39 9.03
CA ASP A 126 7.09 8.82 10.29
C ASP A 126 6.76 10.29 10.60
N LYS A 127 6.78 11.15 9.58
CA LYS A 127 6.36 12.55 9.73
C LYS A 127 4.87 12.67 10.03
N PHE A 128 4.04 11.92 9.32
CA PHE A 128 2.59 11.90 9.53
C PHE A 128 2.24 11.41 10.93
N GLY A 129 2.88 10.34 11.42
CA GLY A 129 2.69 9.84 12.77
C GLY A 129 3.02 10.89 13.83
N LYS A 130 4.12 11.63 13.69
CA LYS A 130 4.48 12.73 14.59
C LYS A 130 3.44 13.87 14.58
N GLU A 131 2.91 14.19 13.41
CA GLU A 131 1.85 15.20 13.28
C GLU A 131 0.59 14.73 14.00
N VAL A 132 0.13 13.50 13.75
CA VAL A 132 -1.03 12.90 14.41
C VAL A 132 -0.86 12.90 15.93
N SER A 133 0.29 12.43 16.44
CA SER A 133 0.57 12.45 17.88
C SER A 133 0.52 13.87 18.44
N SER A 134 1.16 14.85 17.77
CA SER A 134 1.14 16.23 18.24
C SER A 134 -0.25 16.86 18.22
N GLN A 135 -1.13 16.46 17.30
CA GLN A 135 -2.49 16.96 17.23
C GLN A 135 -3.38 16.32 18.31
N LEU A 136 -3.21 15.02 18.56
CA LEU A 136 -3.88 14.31 19.66
C LEU A 136 -3.51 14.92 21.02
N ASP A 137 -2.23 15.22 21.25
CA ASP A 137 -1.76 15.84 22.50
C ASP A 137 -2.34 17.24 22.74
N ARG A 138 -2.74 17.93 21.67
CA ARG A 138 -3.31 19.29 21.69
C ARG A 138 -4.82 19.29 21.57
N LEU A 139 -5.45 18.12 21.55
CA LEU A 139 -6.88 18.01 21.38
C LEU A 139 -7.58 18.54 22.63
N GLU A 140 -8.21 19.70 22.49
CA GLU A 140 -9.03 20.25 23.57
C GLU A 140 -10.31 19.44 23.72
N PRO A 141 -10.88 19.30 24.93
CA PRO A 141 -12.16 18.64 25.13
C PRO A 141 -13.26 19.26 24.26
N PRO A 142 -14.24 18.46 23.79
CA PRO A 142 -15.35 18.97 23.01
C PRO A 142 -16.12 20.04 23.79
N SER A 143 -16.45 21.14 23.11
CA SER A 143 -17.18 22.27 23.70
C SER A 143 -18.70 22.03 23.72
N PHE A 144 -19.36 22.67 24.69
CA PHE A 144 -20.78 22.53 25.01
C PHE A 144 -21.74 23.32 24.12
N SER A 145 -21.24 24.12 23.16
CA SER A 145 -22.11 24.98 22.36
C SER A 145 -22.61 24.29 21.08
N GLY A 146 -23.83 23.77 21.11
CA GLY A 146 -24.54 23.30 19.93
C GLY A 146 -24.46 21.78 19.70
N PRO A 147 -24.70 21.31 18.46
CA PRO A 147 -24.64 19.88 18.14
C PRO A 147 -23.24 19.32 18.39
N PRO A 148 -23.12 18.04 18.78
CA PRO A 148 -21.83 17.43 19.10
C PRO A 148 -20.87 17.53 17.91
N PRO A 149 -19.71 18.17 18.08
CA PRO A 149 -18.74 18.29 16.99
C PRO A 149 -18.17 16.92 16.59
N PRO A 150 -17.90 16.68 15.30
CA PRO A 150 -17.22 15.48 14.86
C PRO A 150 -15.78 15.44 15.39
N PHE A 151 -15.17 14.26 15.37
CA PHE A 151 -13.77 14.10 15.77
C PHE A 151 -12.85 14.96 14.88
N PRO A 152 -12.03 15.86 15.45
CA PRO A 152 -11.25 16.83 14.67
C PRO A 152 -10.23 16.23 13.70
N LEU A 153 -9.78 14.99 13.92
CA LEU A 153 -8.77 14.31 13.11
C LEU A 153 -9.36 13.34 12.09
N ILE A 154 -10.62 13.52 11.70
CA ILE A 154 -11.28 12.62 10.75
C ILE A 154 -10.56 12.55 9.39
N SER A 155 -9.99 13.67 8.92
CA SER A 155 -9.20 13.70 7.68
C SER A 155 -7.90 12.90 7.76
N SER A 156 -7.37 12.68 8.98
CA SER A 156 -6.17 11.85 9.17
C SER A 156 -6.42 10.39 8.86
N PHE A 157 -7.66 9.88 9.01
CA PHE A 157 -8.00 8.52 8.57
C PHE A 157 -7.92 8.37 7.04
N GLU A 158 -8.34 9.38 6.29
CA GLU A 158 -8.22 9.37 4.82
C GLU A 158 -6.75 9.38 4.38
N GLU A 159 -5.91 10.20 5.02
CA GLU A 159 -4.48 10.24 4.74
C GLU A 159 -3.79 8.93 5.11
N LEU A 160 -4.14 8.34 6.26
CA LEU A 160 -3.69 7.01 6.68
C LEU A 160 -4.05 5.94 5.64
N GLN A 161 -5.29 5.93 5.15
CA GLN A 161 -5.73 5.00 4.12
C GLN A 161 -4.95 5.20 2.82
N SER A 162 -4.70 6.46 2.42
CA SER A 162 -3.86 6.77 1.27
C SER A 162 -2.44 6.19 1.40
N PHE A 163 -1.84 6.23 2.59
CA PHE A 163 -0.55 5.59 2.83
C PHE A 163 -0.61 4.07 2.71
N LYS A 164 -1.65 3.44 3.28
CA LYS A 164 -1.87 1.99 3.15
C LYS A 164 -2.00 1.60 1.68
N ASP A 165 -2.85 2.27 0.91
CA ASP A 165 -3.06 1.95 -0.51
C ASP A 165 -1.76 2.11 -1.31
N ARG A 166 -1.00 3.19 -1.06
CA ARG A 166 0.31 3.40 -1.69
C ARG A 166 1.30 2.30 -1.33
N LEU A 167 1.33 1.84 -0.08
CA LEU A 167 2.21 0.76 0.35
C LEU A 167 1.87 -0.58 -0.32
N HIS A 168 0.58 -0.90 -0.47
CA HIS A 168 0.10 -2.11 -1.13
C HIS A 168 0.32 -2.08 -2.65
N SER A 169 0.35 -0.89 -3.25
CA SER A 169 0.61 -0.72 -4.69
C SER A 169 2.04 -1.04 -5.12
N ILE A 170 2.99 -1.13 -4.18
CA ILE A 170 4.41 -1.37 -4.46
C ILE A 170 4.65 -2.87 -4.60
N THR A 171 4.96 -3.33 -5.82
CA THR A 171 5.41 -4.70 -6.05
C THR A 171 6.79 -4.94 -5.44
N LEU A 172 6.87 -5.85 -4.48
CA LEU A 172 8.09 -6.14 -3.74
C LEU A 172 9.04 -7.04 -4.52
N ARG A 173 10.34 -6.88 -4.25
CA ARG A 173 11.39 -7.74 -4.82
C ARG A 173 12.55 -7.84 -3.85
N GLY A 174 12.83 -9.05 -3.38
CA GLY A 174 13.92 -9.33 -2.44
C GLY A 174 13.55 -9.05 -0.98
N GLN A 175 14.29 -9.69 -0.08
CA GLN A 175 13.98 -9.73 1.36
C GLN A 175 13.99 -8.34 2.00
N ASN A 176 14.92 -7.47 1.60
CA ASN A 176 15.05 -6.12 2.17
C ASN A 176 13.79 -5.27 1.93
N SER A 177 13.19 -5.37 0.75
CA SER A 177 11.95 -4.66 0.43
C SER A 177 10.77 -5.17 1.25
N VAL A 178 10.71 -6.48 1.51
CA VAL A 178 9.67 -7.10 2.34
C VAL A 178 9.79 -6.65 3.80
N THR A 179 10.99 -6.72 4.37
CA THR A 179 11.23 -6.26 5.76
C THR A 179 10.89 -4.79 5.92
N LEU A 180 11.30 -3.93 4.99
CA LEU A 180 10.99 -2.51 5.06
C LEU A 180 9.48 -2.22 4.90
N GLN A 181 8.79 -2.95 4.01
CA GLN A 181 7.33 -2.83 3.89
C GLN A 181 6.63 -3.22 5.19
N GLN A 182 7.02 -4.32 5.83
CA GLN A 182 6.47 -4.77 7.12
C GLN A 182 6.68 -3.73 8.22
N ASP A 183 7.85 -3.10 8.27
CA ASP A 183 8.12 -2.04 9.26
C ASP A 183 7.24 -0.80 9.03
N ILE A 184 7.00 -0.42 7.77
CA ILE A 184 6.07 0.67 7.44
C ILE A 184 4.63 0.28 7.82
N SER A 185 4.21 -0.95 7.51
CA SER A 185 2.88 -1.47 7.89
C SER A 185 2.66 -1.42 9.40
N LYS A 186 3.66 -1.84 10.20
CA LYS A 186 3.59 -1.75 11.66
C LYS A 186 3.44 -0.30 12.13
N THR A 187 4.18 0.62 11.53
CA THR A 187 4.11 2.05 11.88
C THR A 187 2.73 2.63 11.55
N LEU A 188 2.18 2.31 10.37
CA LEU A 188 0.83 2.71 9.99
C LEU A 188 -0.23 2.15 10.95
N HIS A 189 -0.08 0.91 11.40
CA HIS A 189 -0.99 0.31 12.37
C HIS A 189 -0.96 1.01 13.73
N LEU A 190 0.23 1.37 14.23
CA LEU A 190 0.35 2.14 15.48
C LEU A 190 -0.31 3.54 15.38
N ILE A 191 -0.21 4.18 14.21
CA ILE A 191 -0.88 5.47 13.95
C ILE A 191 -2.41 5.28 13.95
N GLU A 192 -2.90 4.21 13.32
CA GLU A 192 -4.32 3.84 13.31
C GLU A 192 -4.85 3.63 14.73
N GLU A 193 -4.18 2.82 15.54
CA GLU A 193 -4.55 2.57 16.94
C GLU A 193 -4.61 3.87 17.75
N SER A 194 -3.67 4.79 17.50
CA SER A 194 -3.64 6.11 18.16
C SER A 194 -4.83 6.98 17.76
N LEU A 195 -5.18 7.01 16.46
CA LEU A 195 -6.34 7.75 15.95
C LEU A 195 -7.65 7.17 16.49
N GLU A 196 -7.84 5.86 16.43
CA GLU A 196 -9.01 5.20 16.99
C GLU A 196 -9.14 5.42 18.50
N GLY A 197 -8.01 5.39 19.22
CA GLY A 197 -7.97 5.71 20.65
C GLY A 197 -8.46 7.13 20.93
N GLY A 198 -7.95 8.11 20.17
CA GLY A 198 -8.37 9.50 20.26
C GLY A 198 -9.85 9.70 19.93
N GLU A 199 -10.36 9.05 18.89
CA GLU A 199 -11.78 9.10 18.52
C GLU A 199 -12.68 8.49 19.61
N LYS A 200 -12.29 7.35 20.18
CA LYS A 200 -13.03 6.72 21.29
C LYS A 200 -13.08 7.65 22.50
N GLN A 201 -11.96 8.26 22.88
CA GLN A 201 -11.90 9.21 23.98
C GLN A 201 -12.77 10.45 23.71
N TRP A 202 -12.71 11.00 22.50
CA TRP A 202 -13.56 12.12 22.08
C TRP A 202 -15.05 11.80 22.23
N ASN A 203 -15.47 10.65 21.72
CA ASN A 203 -16.87 10.21 21.80
C ASN A 203 -17.32 9.96 23.24
N GLN A 204 -16.44 9.44 24.11
CA GLN A 204 -16.73 9.26 25.54
C GLN A 204 -16.95 10.60 26.24
N GLU A 205 -16.13 11.61 25.97
CA GLU A 205 -16.31 12.95 26.54
C GLU A 205 -17.62 13.60 26.05
N LEU A 206 -17.96 13.46 24.76
CA LEU A 206 -19.26 13.88 24.23
C LEU A 206 -20.43 13.20 24.95
N GLU A 207 -20.33 11.90 25.21
CA GLU A 207 -21.37 11.15 25.89
C GLU A 207 -21.53 11.57 27.35
N LYS A 208 -20.42 11.85 28.04
CA LYS A 208 -20.39 12.36 29.41
C LYS A 208 -21.07 13.73 29.48
N ILE A 209 -20.71 14.64 28.59
CA ILE A 209 -21.33 15.96 28.44
C ILE A 209 -22.85 15.82 28.24
N ARG A 210 -23.28 14.90 27.39
CA ARG A 210 -24.70 14.65 27.11
C ARG A 210 -25.47 14.15 28.35
N LYS A 211 -24.85 13.27 29.14
CA LYS A 211 -25.43 12.74 30.38
C LYS A 211 -25.56 13.83 31.44
N GLU A 212 -24.56 14.70 31.59
CA GLU A 212 -24.57 15.82 32.53
C GLU A 212 -25.62 16.89 32.16
N GLN A 213 -25.87 17.10 30.86
CA GLN A 213 -26.87 18.07 30.40
C GLN A 213 -28.31 17.55 30.37
N SER A 214 -28.53 16.24 30.43
CA SER A 214 -29.88 15.69 30.44
C SER A 214 -30.52 16.04 31.78
N PRO A 215 -31.50 16.98 31.84
CA PRO A 215 -32.20 17.25 33.08
C PRO A 215 -32.81 15.93 33.54
N GLN A 216 -32.70 15.59 34.84
CA GLN A 216 -33.50 14.51 35.39
C GLN A 216 -34.96 14.85 35.13
N GLN A 217 -35.53 14.30 34.05
CA GLN A 217 -36.94 14.42 33.72
C GLN A 217 -37.72 13.77 34.85
N GLY A 218 -38.12 14.59 35.80
CA GLY A 218 -38.69 14.12 37.06
C GLY A 218 -39.00 15.23 38.04
N ILE A 219 -39.32 16.44 37.57
CA ILE A 219 -40.17 17.33 38.37
C ILE A 219 -41.57 17.07 37.85
N ALA A 220 -42.33 16.25 38.57
CA ALA A 220 -43.76 16.10 38.33
C ALA A 220 -44.39 17.49 38.40
N PHE A 221 -44.91 17.98 37.28
CA PHE A 221 -45.78 19.14 37.31
C PHE A 221 -47.05 18.72 38.04
N ASP A 222 -47.14 19.11 39.31
CA ASP A 222 -48.34 18.98 40.12
C ASP A 222 -49.35 20.01 39.59
N THR A 223 -50.12 19.62 38.57
CA THR A 223 -51.29 20.38 38.14
C THR A 223 -52.41 20.14 39.12
N GLY A 224 -52.42 20.93 40.19
CA GLY A 224 -53.59 21.14 41.06
C GLY A 224 -54.71 21.90 40.37
#